data_AF-F9DWT0-F1
#
_entry.id   AF-F9DWT0-F1
#
_cell.length_a   1.000
_cell.length_b   1.000
_cell.length_c   1.000
_cell.angle_alpha   90.00
_cell.angle_beta   90.00
_cell.angle_gamma   90.00
#
_symmetry.space_group_name_H-M   'P 1'
#
loop_
_entity.id
_entity.type
_entity.pdbx_description
1 polymer ?
#
loop_
_entity_poly.entity_id
_entity_poly.type
_entity_poly.pdbx_seq_one_letter_code
_entity_poly.pdbx_strand_id
1 'polypeptide(L)'
;MPKWLVEADVAYLFKIVGAYDTAAYSVSYTPTTGEKRVENHKWVIQEELKDADDKTLEKGSEATLLADHMQGMEGAVAEIDSAEHTTVYMVDYNPTTGGERVTNHKWVTESELSGN
;
A
#
# COMPACT_ATOMS: atom_id res chain seq x y z
N MET A 1 -8.14 5.31 -42.32
CA MET A 1 -7.27 5.64 -41.16
C MET A 1 -6.38 4.45 -40.89
N PRO A 2 -5.07 4.62 -40.68
CA PRO A 2 -4.16 3.47 -40.68
C PRO A 2 -4.27 2.66 -39.39
N LYS A 3 -4.26 1.33 -39.54
CA LYS A 3 -4.51 0.29 -38.53
C LYS A 3 -3.30 0.03 -37.59
N TRP A 4 -2.52 1.06 -37.27
CA TRP A 4 -1.29 0.95 -36.46
C TRP A 4 -1.31 1.82 -35.19
N LEU A 5 -2.49 2.30 -34.80
CA LEU A 5 -2.72 3.13 -33.59
C LEU A 5 -3.47 2.38 -32.49
N VAL A 6 -3.32 1.05 -32.38
CA VAL A 6 -4.03 0.25 -31.35
C VAL A 6 -3.09 -0.65 -30.52
N GLU A 7 -1.77 -0.59 -30.71
CA GLU A 7 -0.81 -1.40 -29.93
C GLU A 7 -0.03 -0.61 -28.87
N ALA A 8 -0.35 0.67 -28.64
CA ALA A 8 0.27 1.46 -27.56
C ALA A 8 -0.61 1.63 -26.30
N ASP A 9 -1.90 1.28 -26.36
CA ASP A 9 -2.84 1.51 -25.24
C ASP A 9 -2.95 0.34 -24.25
N VAL A 10 -2.15 -0.73 -24.44
CA VAL A 10 -2.09 -1.88 -23.51
C VAL A 10 -0.86 -1.82 -22.59
N ALA A 11 0.07 -0.90 -22.86
CA ALA A 11 1.24 -0.70 -22.03
C ALA A 11 0.88 0.25 -20.87
N TYR A 12 1.00 -0.29 -19.65
CA TYR A 12 0.93 0.41 -18.36
C TYR A 12 -0.48 0.58 -17.76
N LEU A 13 -1.03 -0.53 -17.26
CA LEU A 13 -2.12 -0.49 -16.27
C LEU A 13 -1.71 0.31 -15.02
N PHE A 14 -0.42 0.36 -14.69
CA PHE A 14 0.14 1.19 -13.64
C PHE A 14 1.53 1.73 -14.03
N LYS A 15 1.95 2.82 -13.37
CA LYS A 15 3.28 3.43 -13.47
C LYS A 15 3.87 3.50 -12.08
N ILE A 16 5.08 2.96 -11.89
CA ILE A 16 5.85 3.13 -10.65
C ILE A 16 6.31 4.60 -10.56
N VAL A 17 5.96 5.26 -9.45
CA VAL A 17 6.34 6.65 -9.15
C VAL A 17 7.28 6.76 -7.94
N GLY A 18 7.45 5.67 -7.19
CA GLY A 18 8.46 5.53 -6.14
C GLY A 18 8.74 4.07 -5.81
N ALA A 19 9.95 3.78 -5.35
CA ALA A 19 10.40 2.47 -4.90
C ALA A 19 11.24 2.64 -3.64
N TYR A 20 10.93 1.86 -2.61
CA TYR A 20 11.48 2.03 -1.27
C TYR A 20 11.81 0.66 -0.67
N ASP A 21 13.03 0.50 -0.19
CA ASP A 21 13.47 -0.70 0.54
C ASP A 21 13.20 -0.48 2.03
N THR A 22 12.26 -1.24 2.59
CA THR A 22 11.76 -1.05 3.97
C THR A 22 11.10 -2.34 4.48
N ALA A 23 10.72 -2.35 5.75
CA ALA A 23 9.82 -3.37 6.28
C ALA A 23 8.37 -3.01 5.94
N ALA A 24 7.68 -3.91 5.24
CA ALA A 24 6.26 -3.82 4.94
C ALA A 24 5.45 -4.70 5.90
N TYR A 25 4.32 -4.19 6.35
CA TYR A 25 3.45 -4.84 7.32
C TYR A 25 2.04 -4.97 6.79
N SER A 26 1.43 -6.14 7.03
CA SER A 26 -0.03 -6.24 7.01
C SER A 26 -0.55 -6.02 8.43
N VAL A 27 -1.59 -5.20 8.56
CA VAL A 27 -2.06 -4.75 9.88
C VAL A 27 -3.58 -4.83 10.01
N SER A 28 -4.04 -5.05 11.24
CA SER A 28 -5.46 -5.05 11.59
C SER A 28 -5.76 -4.00 12.64
N TYR A 29 -6.74 -3.14 12.39
CA TYR A 29 -7.00 -1.97 13.24
C TYR A 29 -8.47 -1.54 13.22
N THR A 30 -8.90 -0.88 14.28
CA THR A 30 -10.20 -0.20 14.33
C THR A 30 -10.02 1.27 13.95
N PRO A 31 -10.67 1.78 12.89
CA PRO A 31 -10.52 3.17 12.49
C PRO A 31 -10.90 4.14 13.62
N THR A 32 -10.18 5.26 13.72
CA THR A 32 -10.42 6.30 14.73
C THR A 32 -11.79 6.97 14.60
N THR A 33 -12.42 6.83 13.43
CA THR A 33 -13.79 7.28 13.12
C THR A 33 -14.88 6.37 13.71
N GLY A 34 -14.54 5.21 14.28
CA GLY A 34 -15.49 4.27 14.87
C GLY A 34 -16.17 3.33 13.86
N GLU A 35 -15.64 3.25 12.64
CA GLU A 35 -16.08 2.27 11.64
C GLU A 35 -15.69 0.83 12.04
N LYS A 36 -16.14 -0.14 11.23
CA LYS A 36 -15.80 -1.55 11.47
C LYS A 36 -14.28 -1.75 11.41
N ARG A 37 -13.79 -2.68 12.22
CA ARG A 37 -12.39 -3.12 12.18
C ARG A 37 -12.00 -3.53 10.75
N VAL A 38 -10.86 -3.04 10.32
CA VAL A 38 -10.18 -3.42 9.08
C VAL A 38 -9.22 -4.55 9.44
N GLU A 39 -9.34 -5.68 8.75
CA GLU A 39 -8.48 -6.85 8.99
C GLU A 39 -7.49 -7.00 7.84
N ASN A 40 -6.25 -7.34 8.16
CA ASN A 40 -5.17 -7.67 7.21
C ASN A 40 -5.00 -6.62 6.10
N HIS A 41 -5.04 -5.35 6.47
CA HIS A 41 -4.78 -4.24 5.56
C HIS A 41 -3.33 -4.28 5.08
N LYS A 42 -3.15 -4.27 3.75
CA LYS A 42 -1.86 -4.28 3.09
C LYS A 42 -1.70 -3.01 2.26
N TRP A 43 -0.63 -2.24 2.41
CA TRP A 43 0.47 -2.37 3.37
C TRP A 43 0.65 -1.06 4.11
N VAL A 44 1.28 -1.10 5.28
CA VAL A 44 1.94 0.06 5.89
C VAL A 44 3.43 -0.26 6.03
N ILE A 45 4.29 0.75 6.07
CA ILE A 45 5.75 0.54 6.15
C ILE A 45 6.34 1.01 7.49
N GLN A 46 7.59 0.63 7.77
CA GLN A 46 8.32 1.00 8.99
C GLN A 46 8.19 2.49 9.34
N GLU A 47 8.36 3.35 8.34
CA GLU A 47 8.33 4.81 8.47
C GLU A 47 6.93 5.37 8.75
N GLU A 48 5.89 4.56 8.58
CA GLU A 48 4.49 4.90 8.83
C GLU A 48 4.02 4.41 10.21
N LEU A 49 4.94 3.96 11.08
CA LEU A 49 4.66 3.46 12.42
C LEU A 49 5.42 4.26 13.48
N LYS A 50 4.70 4.82 14.45
CA LYS A 50 5.28 5.71 15.47
C LYS A 50 6.26 5.01 16.42
N ASP A 51 6.03 3.73 16.70
CA ASP A 51 6.71 2.97 17.77
C ASP A 51 7.65 1.89 17.21
N ALA A 52 7.96 1.94 15.91
CA ALA A 52 8.75 0.90 15.26
C ALA A 52 10.28 1.12 15.40
N ASP A 53 10.75 2.32 15.77
CA ASP A 53 12.18 2.70 15.80
C ASP A 53 12.93 2.15 14.55
N ASP A 54 14.17 1.69 14.70
CA ASP A 54 14.95 1.04 13.63
C ASP A 54 14.74 -0.50 13.59
N LYS A 55 13.78 -1.05 14.33
CA LYS A 55 13.58 -2.50 14.44
C LYS A 55 12.29 -2.93 13.77
N THR A 56 12.37 -3.99 12.97
CA THR A 56 11.17 -4.63 12.42
C THR A 56 10.28 -5.14 13.56
N LEU A 57 8.99 -4.83 13.51
CA LEU A 57 8.02 -5.30 14.49
C LEU A 57 7.63 -6.76 14.23
N GLU A 58 7.44 -7.52 15.30
CA GLU A 58 7.02 -8.91 15.22
C GLU A 58 5.49 -9.04 15.12
N LYS A 59 5.01 -10.14 14.55
CA LYS A 59 3.59 -10.49 14.52
C LYS A 59 2.98 -10.46 15.93
N GLY A 60 1.80 -9.86 16.06
CA GLY A 60 1.06 -9.68 17.31
C GLY A 60 1.52 -8.47 18.13
N SER A 61 2.55 -7.74 17.69
CA SER A 61 2.89 -6.44 18.27
C SER A 61 1.85 -5.40 17.91
N GLU A 62 1.73 -4.36 18.73
CA GLU A 62 0.89 -3.19 18.44
C GLU A 62 1.76 -1.99 18.10
N ALA A 63 1.29 -1.14 17.17
CA ALA A 63 1.89 0.14 16.86
C ALA A 63 0.84 1.18 16.47
N THR A 64 1.13 2.46 16.73
CA THR A 64 0.28 3.56 16.27
C THR A 64 0.56 3.86 14.80
N LEU A 65 -0.48 3.83 13.96
CA LEU A 65 -0.41 4.19 12.55
C LEU A 65 -0.22 5.70 12.37
N LEU A 66 0.84 6.08 11.64
CA LEU A 66 1.04 7.43 11.11
C LEU A 66 0.52 7.56 9.66
N ALA A 67 0.27 6.44 9.00
CA ALA A 67 -0.33 6.40 7.67
C ALA A 67 -1.78 6.93 7.68
N ASP A 68 -2.14 7.61 6.59
CA ASP A 68 -3.45 8.20 6.34
C ASP A 68 -4.07 7.70 5.02
N HIS A 69 -3.73 6.47 4.61
CA HIS A 69 -4.13 5.90 3.31
C HIS A 69 -5.65 5.84 3.14
N MET A 70 -6.37 5.72 4.26
CA MET A 70 -7.83 5.79 4.33
C MET A 70 -8.27 6.63 5.53
N GLN A 71 -9.46 7.22 5.42
CA GLN A 71 -10.06 7.98 6.52
C GLN A 71 -10.12 7.12 7.79
N GLY A 72 -9.67 7.69 8.91
CA GLY A 72 -9.66 7.01 10.22
C GLY A 72 -8.48 6.06 10.44
N MET A 73 -7.54 5.94 9.50
CA MET A 73 -6.31 5.17 9.70
C MET A 73 -5.32 5.88 10.63
N GLU A 74 -5.06 7.17 10.38
CA GLU A 74 -4.09 7.94 11.16
C GLU A 74 -4.48 7.96 12.64
N GLY A 75 -3.51 7.63 13.50
CA GLY A 75 -3.68 7.54 14.95
C GLY A 75 -4.36 6.26 15.45
N ALA A 76 -4.82 5.37 14.57
CA ALA A 76 -5.35 4.08 15.00
C ALA A 76 -4.21 3.19 15.56
N VAL A 77 -4.52 2.43 16.61
CA VAL A 77 -3.63 1.37 17.10
C VAL A 77 -3.89 0.13 16.27
N ALA A 78 -2.83 -0.40 15.67
CA ALA A 78 -2.90 -1.55 14.78
C ALA A 78 -2.09 -2.72 15.33
N GLU A 79 -2.63 -3.93 15.17
CA GLU A 79 -1.92 -5.18 15.41
C GLU A 79 -1.18 -5.60 14.14
N ILE A 80 0.08 -6.01 14.28
CA ILE A 80 0.89 -6.53 13.17
C ILE A 80 0.48 -7.98 12.86
N ASP A 81 -0.11 -8.21 11.69
CA ASP A 81 -0.50 -9.55 11.25
C ASP A 81 0.68 -10.31 10.61
N SER A 82 1.50 -9.59 9.86
CA SER A 82 2.73 -10.09 9.23
C SER A 82 3.71 -8.96 8.94
N ALA A 83 4.99 -9.30 8.84
CA ALA A 83 6.07 -8.38 8.51
C ALA A 83 7.00 -9.05 7.49
N GLU A 84 7.44 -8.29 6.49
CA GLU A 84 8.49 -8.71 5.57
C GLU A 84 9.38 -7.53 5.17
N HIS A 85 10.68 -7.79 5.00
CA HIS A 85 11.59 -6.80 4.44
C HIS A 85 11.60 -6.96 2.92
N THR A 86 11.18 -5.93 2.20
CA THR A 86 11.00 -5.99 0.75
C THR A 86 11.06 -4.59 0.13
N THR A 87 11.12 -4.53 -1.20
CA THR A 87 10.88 -3.28 -1.91
C THR A 87 9.37 -3.08 -2.08
N VAL A 88 8.87 -1.98 -1.53
CA VAL A 88 7.52 -1.49 -1.80
C VAL A 88 7.54 -0.44 -2.90
N TYR A 89 6.45 -0.39 -3.67
CA TYR A 89 6.28 0.54 -4.76
C TYR A 89 5.06 1.40 -4.51
N MET A 90 5.22 2.68 -4.84
CA MET A 90 4.13 3.62 -4.99
C MET A 90 3.79 3.71 -6.47
N VAL A 91 2.52 3.59 -6.82
CA VAL A 91 2.08 3.49 -8.21
C VAL A 91 0.97 4.47 -8.56
N ASP A 92 0.98 4.99 -9.78
CA ASP A 92 -0.21 5.56 -10.38
C ASP A 92 -0.88 4.51 -11.26
N TYR A 93 -2.21 4.44 -11.29
CA TYR A 93 -2.92 3.50 -12.17
C TYR A 93 -4.28 4.03 -12.62
N ASN A 94 -4.78 3.46 -13.72
CA ASN A 94 -6.15 3.68 -14.16
C ASN A 94 -6.99 2.48 -13.70
N PRO A 95 -8.04 2.66 -12.87
CA PRO A 95 -8.84 1.54 -12.40
C PRO A 95 -9.49 0.77 -13.55
N THR A 96 -9.41 -0.56 -13.51
CA THR A 96 -10.03 -1.44 -14.53
C THR A 96 -11.55 -1.45 -14.45
N THR A 97 -12.11 -1.05 -13.32
CA THR A 97 -13.55 -0.83 -13.09
C THR A 97 -14.05 0.52 -13.60
N GLY A 98 -13.18 1.31 -14.23
CA GLY A 98 -13.44 2.71 -14.57
C GLY A 98 -13.34 3.65 -13.37
N GLY A 99 -13.44 4.95 -13.63
CA GLY A 99 -13.27 6.01 -12.64
C GLY A 99 -12.10 6.95 -12.96
N GLU A 100 -11.78 7.83 -12.02
CA GLU A 100 -10.64 8.72 -12.14
C GLU A 100 -9.32 7.96 -11.98
N ARG A 101 -8.26 8.50 -12.58
CA ARG A 101 -6.90 8.00 -12.39
C ARG A 101 -6.52 8.10 -10.92
N VAL A 102 -5.97 7.03 -10.36
CA VAL A 102 -5.40 7.01 -9.01
C VAL A 102 -3.92 7.35 -9.10
N THR A 103 -3.45 8.28 -8.27
CA THR A 103 -2.06 8.70 -8.23
C THR A 103 -1.44 8.46 -6.87
N ASN A 104 -0.14 8.15 -6.83
CA ASN A 104 0.61 7.90 -5.60
C ASN A 104 -0.03 6.85 -4.68
N HIS A 105 -0.61 5.78 -5.25
CA HIS A 105 -1.18 4.69 -4.48
C HIS A 105 -0.09 3.95 -3.71
N LYS A 106 -0.32 3.79 -2.40
CA LYS A 106 0.55 3.11 -1.44
C LYS A 106 -0.21 1.90 -0.89
N TRP A 107 0.41 0.73 -0.75
CA TRP A 107 1.67 0.29 -1.36
C TRP A 107 1.39 -1.02 -2.08
N VAL A 108 2.28 -1.39 -3.01
CA VAL A 108 2.31 -2.73 -3.59
C VAL A 108 3.72 -3.29 -3.49
N THR A 109 3.85 -4.59 -3.28
CA THR A 109 5.14 -5.30 -3.29
C THR A 109 5.48 -5.80 -4.69
N GLU A 110 6.74 -6.19 -4.92
CA GLU A 110 7.15 -6.77 -6.20
C GLU A 110 6.30 -8.00 -6.59
N SER A 111 5.95 -8.84 -5.61
CA SER A 111 5.16 -10.07 -5.83
C SER A 111 3.72 -9.79 -6.31
N GLU A 112 3.21 -8.59 -6.05
CA GLU A 112 1.88 -8.14 -6.45
C GLU A 112 1.89 -7.44 -7.81
N LEU A 113 3.07 -7.22 -8.39
CA LEU A 113 3.26 -6.68 -9.72
C LEU A 113 3.58 -7.80 -10.70
N SER A 114 2.90 -7.81 -11.84
CA SER A 114 3.31 -8.63 -12.99
C SER A 114 4.00 -7.76 -14.03
N GLY A 115 5.27 -8.09 -14.31
CA GLY A 115 5.98 -7.56 -15.47
C GLY A 115 5.44 -8.17 -16.77
N ASN A 116 5.46 -7.39 -17.84
CA ASN A 116 5.32 -7.87 -19.21
C ASN A 116 6.67 -7.78 -19.91
#